data_AF-A0A2G6HH09-F1
#
_entry.id   AF-A0A2G6HH09-F1
#
_cell.length_a   1.000
_cell.length_b   1.000
_cell.length_c   1.000
_cell.angle_alpha   90.00
_cell.angle_beta   90.00
_cell.angle_gamma   90.00
#
_symmetry.space_group_name_H-M   'P 1'
#
loop_
_entity.id
_entity.type
_entity.pdbx_description
1 polymer ?
#
loop_
_entity_poly.entity_id
_entity_poly.type
_entity_poly.pdbx_seq_one_letter_code
_entity_poly.pdbx_strand_id
1 'polypeptide(L)'
;MPISLATTPSTLEEERRLLYVGVTRARDFLHVSWARHKEGSAGRGNRKRSHLLDGIWPEEEPQRQVKKVSPSRKAARAQKRAVFEEENPPEVVALFDTLKKWRRDIAQELHIPPFAVFTDQTLRDIAVARPRTLKQLRIIRGVGDVKLDRHGAAVLRTIREHHLEAASADGTAVSGATGRAKPEHPHSE
;
A
#
# COMPACT_ATOMS: atom_id res chain seq x y z
N MET A 1 19.66 -0.55 33.44
CA MET A 1 20.82 -0.70 32.53
C MET A 1 20.31 -0.99 31.12
N PRO A 2 20.74 -0.28 30.07
CA PRO A 2 20.38 -0.64 28.69
C PRO A 2 21.28 -1.79 28.20
N ILE A 3 20.97 -3.00 28.66
CA ILE A 3 21.84 -4.17 28.49
C ILE A 3 21.82 -4.72 27.04
N SER A 4 20.75 -4.46 26.26
CA SER A 4 20.59 -4.98 24.90
C SER A 4 21.39 -4.25 23.80
N LEU A 5 22.19 -3.22 24.12
CA LEU A 5 22.92 -2.43 23.12
C LEU A 5 24.36 -2.91 22.89
N ALA A 6 24.87 -3.85 23.71
CA ALA A 6 26.21 -4.40 23.50
C ALA A 6 26.21 -5.32 22.27
N THR A 7 26.96 -4.92 21.24
CA THR A 7 27.06 -5.67 19.98
C THR A 7 28.48 -6.12 19.68
N THR A 8 29.48 -5.56 20.38
CA THR A 8 30.89 -5.91 20.20
C THR A 8 31.36 -6.90 21.28
N PRO A 9 32.39 -7.73 21.01
CA PRO A 9 32.91 -8.69 21.99
C PRO A 9 33.28 -8.06 23.32
N SER A 10 33.99 -6.92 23.30
CA SER A 10 34.40 -6.21 24.53
C SER A 10 33.20 -5.66 25.31
N THR A 11 32.19 -5.11 24.63
CA THR A 11 30.97 -4.63 25.30
C THR A 11 30.15 -5.77 25.89
N LEU A 12 30.17 -6.95 25.26
CA LEU A 12 29.50 -8.15 25.78
C LEU A 12 30.25 -8.71 27.00
N GLU A 13 31.58 -8.66 27.00
CA GLU A 13 32.40 -9.04 28.16
C GLU A 13 32.16 -8.11 29.35
N GLU A 14 32.10 -6.81 29.12
CA GLU A 14 31.79 -5.84 30.19
C GLU A 14 30.34 -6.02 30.69
N GLU A 15 29.39 -6.28 29.79
CA GLU A 15 28.01 -6.65 30.17
C GLU A 15 27.97 -7.88 31.07
N ARG A 16 28.72 -8.93 30.69
CA ARG A 16 28.83 -10.17 31.46
C ARG A 16 29.47 -9.91 32.83
N ARG A 17 30.51 -9.08 32.88
CA ARG A 17 31.16 -8.67 34.13
C ARG A 17 30.19 -7.92 35.03
N LEU A 18 29.41 -6.99 34.49
CA LEU A 18 28.41 -6.23 35.25
C LEU A 18 27.30 -7.14 35.81
N LEU A 19 26.81 -8.08 35.00
CA LEU A 19 25.83 -9.06 35.48
C LEU A 19 26.43 -9.95 36.58
N TYR A 20 27.65 -10.47 36.38
CA TYR A 20 28.35 -11.29 37.35
C TYR A 20 28.56 -10.56 38.68
N VAL A 21 29.01 -9.30 38.64
CA VAL A 21 29.18 -8.46 39.84
C VAL A 21 27.83 -8.22 40.52
N GLY A 22 26.76 -7.97 39.76
CA GLY A 22 25.42 -7.81 40.31
C GLY A 22 24.92 -9.08 41.02
N VAL A 23 25.09 -10.24 40.39
CA VAL A 23 24.68 -11.54 40.94
C VAL A 23 25.48 -11.90 42.19
N THR A 24 26.79 -11.65 42.20
CA THR A 24 27.67 -12.04 43.31
C THR A 24 27.68 -11.07 44.47
N ARG A 25 27.36 -9.78 44.25
CA ARG A 25 27.28 -8.78 45.34
C ARG A 25 25.87 -8.64 45.93
N ALA A 26 24.84 -9.09 45.23
CA ALA A 26 23.50 -9.14 45.80
C ALA A 26 23.50 -10.11 46.99
N ARG A 27 23.09 -9.61 48.17
CA ARG A 27 23.01 -10.43 49.39
C ARG A 27 21.74 -11.26 49.40
N ASP A 28 20.60 -10.60 49.22
CA ASP A 28 19.29 -11.23 49.34
C ASP A 28 18.55 -11.24 47.99
N PHE A 29 18.51 -10.11 47.28
CA PHE A 29 17.76 -9.98 46.03
C PHE A 29 18.51 -9.12 44.99
N LEU A 30 18.38 -9.50 43.71
CA LEU A 30 18.82 -8.72 42.56
C LEU A 30 17.63 -8.37 41.68
N HIS A 31 17.31 -7.08 41.54
CA HIS A 31 16.28 -6.60 40.64
C HIS A 31 16.85 -6.24 39.28
N VAL A 32 16.31 -6.84 38.21
CA VAL A 32 16.71 -6.59 36.82
C VAL A 32 15.52 -6.10 36.03
N SER A 33 15.67 -4.96 35.34
CA SER A 33 14.63 -4.37 34.48
C SER A 33 15.21 -3.81 33.19
N TRP A 34 14.38 -3.76 32.13
CA TRP A 34 14.71 -3.13 30.85
C TRP A 34 13.52 -2.35 30.29
N ALA A 35 13.81 -1.33 29.49
CA ALA A 35 12.79 -0.54 28.82
C ALA A 35 12.33 -1.22 27.52
N ARG A 36 11.03 -1.57 27.43
CA ARG A 36 10.41 -2.11 26.20
C ARG A 36 10.24 -1.05 25.10
N HIS A 37 10.22 0.22 25.50
CA HIS A 37 9.98 1.36 24.63
C HIS A 37 11.08 2.42 24.79
N LYS A 38 11.24 3.29 23.79
CA LYS A 38 12.10 4.47 23.89
C LYS A 38 11.17 5.67 24.02
N GLU A 39 11.23 6.35 25.17
CA GLU A 39 10.56 7.64 25.39
C GLU A 39 10.75 8.55 24.15
N GLY A 40 9.63 9.00 23.56
CA GLY A 40 9.63 9.84 22.34
C GLY A 40 9.55 9.11 20.99
N SER A 41 9.50 7.77 20.93
CA SER A 41 9.29 7.04 19.66
C SER A 41 7.83 6.60 19.49
N ALA A 42 7.06 7.21 18.61
CA ALA A 42 5.66 6.82 18.32
C ALA A 42 5.51 5.45 17.60
N GLY A 43 6.51 4.56 17.67
CA GLY A 43 6.52 3.24 17.05
C GLY A 43 6.28 2.09 18.03
N ARG A 44 5.99 0.89 17.49
CA ARG A 44 6.03 -0.38 18.26
C ARG A 44 7.45 -0.57 18.81
N GLY A 45 7.58 -0.66 20.13
CA GLY A 45 8.86 -0.89 20.81
C GLY A 45 9.51 -2.19 20.35
N ASN A 46 10.74 -2.10 19.83
CA ASN A 46 11.54 -3.25 19.37
C ASN A 46 12.82 -3.42 20.21
N ARG A 47 12.84 -2.90 21.45
CA ARG A 47 13.96 -3.10 22.35
C ARG A 47 13.92 -4.52 22.89
N LYS A 48 14.98 -5.27 22.61
CA LYS A 48 15.15 -6.63 23.13
C LYS A 48 15.74 -6.54 24.54
N ARG A 49 15.62 -7.63 25.28
CA ARG A 49 16.34 -7.84 26.55
C ARG A 49 17.78 -8.28 26.25
N SER A 50 18.61 -8.32 27.28
CA SER A 50 19.95 -8.92 27.21
C SER A 50 19.90 -10.37 26.75
N HIS A 51 20.89 -10.78 25.96
CA HIS A 51 21.10 -12.18 25.59
C HIS A 51 21.44 -13.08 26.79
N LEU A 52 22.05 -12.52 27.85
CA LEU A 52 22.43 -13.28 29.05
C LEU A 52 21.22 -13.78 29.86
N LEU A 53 20.04 -13.21 29.62
CA LEU A 53 18.80 -13.58 30.30
C LEU A 53 17.96 -14.56 29.48
N ASP A 54 18.41 -14.97 28.30
CA ASP A 54 17.72 -15.97 27.49
C ASP A 54 17.77 -17.34 28.20
N GLY A 55 16.61 -17.96 28.38
CA GLY A 55 16.45 -19.23 29.10
C GLY A 55 16.41 -19.13 30.64
N ILE A 56 16.78 -18.00 31.24
CA ILE A 56 16.70 -17.76 32.70
C ILE A 56 15.48 -16.89 33.03
N TRP A 57 15.21 -15.89 32.18
CA TRP A 57 14.06 -15.02 32.39
C TRP A 57 12.79 -15.87 32.34
N PRO A 58 11.86 -15.72 33.31
CA PRO A 58 10.61 -16.45 33.28
C PRO A 58 9.99 -16.20 31.91
N GLU A 59 9.83 -17.25 31.11
CA GLU A 59 9.02 -17.16 29.92
C GLU A 59 7.65 -16.75 30.46
N GLU A 60 7.30 -15.46 30.35
CA GLU A 60 5.91 -15.04 30.43
C GLU A 60 5.22 -16.03 29.51
N GLU A 61 4.40 -16.95 30.04
CA GLU A 61 3.56 -17.82 29.22
C GLU A 61 3.02 -16.89 28.17
N PRO A 62 3.43 -17.03 26.89
CA PRO A 62 3.24 -15.96 25.94
C PRO A 62 1.75 -15.81 25.85
N GLN A 63 1.18 -14.78 26.52
CA GLN A 63 -0.27 -14.60 26.70
C GLN A 63 -0.87 -14.88 25.36
N ARG A 64 -1.43 -16.08 25.16
CA ARG A 64 -1.51 -16.78 23.87
C ARG A 64 -1.73 -15.74 22.81
N GLN A 65 -0.63 -15.23 22.24
CA GLN A 65 -0.74 -14.21 21.22
C GLN A 65 -1.21 -15.09 20.10
N VAL A 66 -2.54 -15.15 19.95
CA VAL A 66 -3.16 -15.62 18.74
C VAL A 66 -2.44 -14.77 17.73
N LYS A 67 -1.43 -15.37 17.08
CA LYS A 67 -0.79 -14.81 15.92
C LYS A 67 -1.97 -14.71 14.98
N LYS A 68 -2.68 -13.58 15.01
CA LYS A 68 -3.55 -13.20 13.90
C LYS A 68 -2.57 -13.28 12.77
N VAL A 69 -2.72 -14.32 11.95
CA VAL A 69 -1.93 -14.50 10.75
C VAL A 69 -2.34 -13.32 9.90
N SER A 70 -1.71 -12.18 10.13
CA SER A 70 -1.95 -10.98 9.37
C SER A 70 -1.59 -11.40 7.96
N PRO A 71 -2.54 -11.30 7.00
CA PRO A 71 -2.28 -11.74 5.65
C PRO A 71 -0.97 -11.13 5.20
N SER A 72 -0.16 -11.92 4.49
CA SER A 72 1.07 -11.40 3.90
C SER A 72 0.73 -10.10 3.16
N ARG A 73 1.64 -9.12 3.14
CA ARG A 73 1.40 -7.84 2.44
C ARG A 73 0.90 -8.04 1.00
N LYS A 74 1.29 -9.16 0.37
CA LYS A 74 0.82 -9.60 -0.95
C LYS A 74 -0.66 -10.03 -0.94
N ALA A 75 -1.07 -10.88 0.00
CA ALA A 75 -2.46 -11.31 0.15
C ALA A 75 -3.40 -10.14 0.45
N ALA A 76 -3.01 -9.23 1.36
CA ALA A 76 -3.80 -8.04 1.66
C ALA A 76 -3.99 -7.11 0.45
N ARG A 77 -2.96 -6.98 -0.41
CA ARG A 77 -3.04 -6.17 -1.63
C ARG A 77 -3.91 -6.82 -2.70
N ALA A 78 -3.85 -8.15 -2.83
CA ALA A 78 -4.70 -8.90 -3.75
C ALA A 78 -6.18 -8.81 -3.33
N GLN A 79 -6.48 -8.99 -2.05
CA GLN A 79 -7.84 -8.84 -1.52
C GLN A 79 -8.39 -7.43 -1.78
N LYS A 80 -7.60 -6.38 -1.49
CA LYS A 80 -7.99 -5.00 -1.81
C LYS A 80 -8.25 -4.77 -3.29
N ARG A 81 -7.62 -5.53 -4.19
CA ARG A 81 -7.83 -5.41 -5.63
C ARG A 81 -9.13 -6.10 -6.04
N ALA A 82 -9.37 -7.32 -5.58
CA ALA A 82 -10.60 -8.05 -5.84
C ALA A 82 -11.84 -7.27 -5.38
N VAL A 83 -11.82 -6.72 -4.16
CA VAL A 83 -12.92 -5.89 -3.65
C VAL A 83 -13.19 -4.67 -4.55
N PHE A 84 -12.13 -4.01 -5.03
CA PHE A 84 -12.29 -2.86 -5.92
C PHE A 84 -12.89 -3.26 -7.27
N GLU A 85 -12.51 -4.42 -7.81
CA GLU A 85 -13.03 -4.95 -9.09
C GLU A 85 -14.51 -5.38 -8.98
N GLU A 86 -14.93 -5.85 -7.80
CA GLU A 86 -16.33 -6.22 -7.52
C GLU A 86 -17.23 -4.99 -7.32
N GLU A 87 -16.73 -3.96 -6.63
CA GLU A 87 -17.51 -2.75 -6.29
C GLU A 87 -17.65 -1.75 -7.44
N ASN A 88 -16.89 -1.88 -8.52
CA ASN A 88 -16.80 -0.86 -9.57
C ASN A 88 -17.11 -1.40 -10.98
N PRO A 89 -17.73 -0.58 -11.87
CA PRO A 89 -17.96 -0.97 -13.26
C PRO A 89 -16.67 -1.32 -14.01
N PRO A 90 -16.73 -2.17 -15.05
CA PRO A 90 -15.56 -2.62 -15.79
C PRO A 90 -14.77 -1.46 -16.42
N GLU A 91 -15.45 -0.38 -16.82
CA GLU A 91 -14.79 0.84 -17.33
C GLU A 91 -13.87 1.51 -16.28
N VAL A 92 -14.29 1.54 -15.01
CA VAL A 92 -13.50 2.13 -13.91
C VAL A 92 -12.28 1.25 -13.62
N VAL A 93 -12.47 -0.07 -13.64
CA VAL A 93 -11.39 -1.05 -13.48
C VAL A 93 -10.37 -0.92 -14.62
N ALA A 94 -10.83 -0.81 -15.86
CA ALA A 94 -9.99 -0.59 -17.03
C ALA A 94 -9.18 0.72 -16.93
N LEU A 95 -9.83 1.81 -16.52
CA LEU A 95 -9.16 3.09 -16.30
C LEU A 95 -8.10 2.99 -15.20
N PHE A 96 -8.39 2.29 -14.10
CA PHE A 96 -7.42 2.05 -13.03
C PHE A 96 -6.18 1.27 -13.51
N ASP A 97 -6.35 0.26 -14.36
CA ASP A 97 -5.23 -0.49 -14.92
C ASP A 97 -4.42 0.34 -15.92
N THR A 98 -5.07 1.19 -16.71
CA THR A 98 -4.42 2.18 -17.59
C THR A 98 -3.58 3.18 -16.78
N LEU A 99 -4.14 3.74 -15.71
CA LEU A 99 -3.42 4.64 -14.79
C LEU A 99 -2.25 3.94 -14.09
N LYS A 100 -2.37 2.65 -13.76
CA LYS A 100 -1.26 1.85 -13.22
C LYS A 100 -0.14 1.66 -14.23
N LYS A 101 -0.46 1.47 -15.50
CA LYS A 101 0.53 1.37 -16.58
C LYS A 101 1.28 2.70 -16.72
N TRP A 102 0.54 3.80 -16.91
CA TRP A 102 1.13 5.15 -16.97
C TRP A 102 2.04 5.46 -15.77
N ARG A 103 1.61 5.11 -14.55
CA ARG A 103 2.43 5.31 -13.33
C ARG A 103 3.73 4.52 -13.37
N ARG A 104 3.72 3.29 -13.90
CA ARG A 104 4.95 2.49 -14.04
C ARG A 104 5.91 3.14 -15.02
N ASP A 105 5.39 3.61 -16.14
CA ASP A 105 6.20 4.21 -17.21
C ASP A 105 6.91 5.48 -16.70
N ILE A 106 6.17 6.39 -16.05
CA ILE A 106 6.74 7.60 -15.43
C ILE A 106 7.71 7.26 -14.29
N ALA A 107 7.41 6.24 -13.49
CA ALA A 107 8.28 5.85 -12.40
C ALA A 107 9.61 5.26 -12.91
N GLN A 108 9.57 4.52 -14.02
CA GLN A 108 10.76 4.02 -14.71
C GLN A 108 11.59 5.16 -15.28
N GLU A 109 10.97 6.11 -15.98
CA GLU A 109 11.64 7.29 -16.53
C GLU A 109 12.33 8.12 -15.45
N LEU A 110 11.71 8.25 -14.28
CA LEU A 110 12.24 9.00 -13.15
C LEU A 110 13.16 8.18 -12.23
N HIS A 111 13.37 6.89 -12.51
CA HIS A 111 14.11 5.95 -11.67
C HIS A 111 13.67 5.92 -10.20
N ILE A 112 12.37 6.08 -9.96
CA ILE A 112 11.77 6.04 -8.62
C ILE A 112 10.79 4.88 -8.48
N PRO A 113 10.49 4.40 -7.26
CA PRO A 113 9.45 3.40 -7.07
C PRO A 113 8.06 3.93 -7.52
N PRO A 114 7.20 3.12 -8.16
CA PRO A 114 5.90 3.58 -8.66
C PRO A 114 4.98 4.22 -7.61
N PHE A 115 5.03 3.74 -6.37
CA PHE A 115 4.21 4.30 -5.29
C PHE A 115 4.61 5.73 -4.92
N ALA A 116 5.81 6.19 -5.27
CA ALA A 116 6.28 7.55 -5.02
C ALA A 116 5.55 8.58 -5.90
N VAL A 117 5.23 8.22 -7.15
CA VAL A 117 4.40 9.01 -8.06
C VAL A 117 2.99 9.14 -7.48
N PHE A 118 2.26 8.02 -7.37
CA PHE A 118 0.95 7.96 -6.71
C PHE A 118 0.75 6.62 -6.00
N THR A 119 0.02 6.64 -4.89
CA THR A 119 -0.37 5.40 -4.20
C THR A 119 -1.46 4.66 -4.98
N ASP A 120 -1.60 3.34 -4.77
CA ASP A 120 -2.70 2.57 -5.38
C ASP A 120 -4.07 3.13 -4.96
N GLN A 121 -4.20 3.65 -3.74
CA GLN A 121 -5.44 4.27 -3.28
C GLN A 121 -5.76 5.52 -4.08
N THR A 122 -4.78 6.42 -4.25
CA THR A 122 -4.97 7.65 -5.03
C THR A 122 -5.35 7.33 -6.49
N LEU A 123 -4.76 6.31 -7.11
CA LEU A 123 -5.14 5.90 -8.47
C LEU A 123 -6.58 5.35 -8.56
N ARG A 124 -7.05 4.62 -7.53
CA ARG A 124 -8.45 4.19 -7.45
C ARG A 124 -9.39 5.38 -7.32
N ASP A 125 -9.06 6.30 -6.43
CA ASP A 125 -9.86 7.50 -6.21
C ASP A 125 -9.94 8.36 -7.50
N ILE A 126 -8.84 8.46 -8.27
CA ILE A 126 -8.83 9.10 -9.60
C ILE A 126 -9.72 8.34 -10.59
N ALA A 127 -9.63 7.01 -10.64
CA ALA A 127 -10.41 6.20 -11.56
C ALA A 127 -11.93 6.31 -11.29
N VAL A 128 -12.32 6.38 -10.02
CA VAL A 128 -13.72 6.57 -9.59
C VAL A 128 -14.19 8.00 -9.88
N ALA A 129 -13.40 9.02 -9.53
CA ALA A 129 -13.79 10.41 -9.67
C ALA A 129 -13.77 10.94 -11.12
N ARG A 130 -13.00 10.29 -12.02
CA ARG A 130 -12.83 10.65 -13.44
C ARG A 130 -12.66 12.16 -13.67
N PRO A 131 -11.67 12.80 -13.01
CA PRO A 131 -11.50 14.25 -13.09
C PRO A 131 -11.21 14.71 -14.52
N ARG A 132 -11.88 15.79 -14.93
CA ARG A 132 -11.69 16.45 -16.24
C ARG A 132 -10.83 17.72 -16.15
N THR A 133 -10.59 18.21 -14.93
CA THR A 133 -9.85 19.45 -14.68
C THR A 133 -8.83 19.29 -13.56
N LEU A 134 -7.79 20.13 -13.56
CA LEU A 134 -6.77 20.16 -12.49
C LEU A 134 -7.39 20.47 -11.11
N LYS A 135 -8.42 21.32 -11.07
CA LYS A 135 -9.14 21.64 -9.82
C LYS A 135 -9.81 20.40 -9.23
N GLN A 136 -10.43 19.56 -10.06
CA GLN A 136 -11.02 18.30 -9.60
C GLN A 136 -9.95 17.31 -9.13
N LEU A 137 -8.83 17.24 -9.84
CA LEU A 137 -7.72 16.37 -9.46
C LEU A 137 -7.11 16.77 -8.11
N ARG A 138 -7.08 18.06 -7.78
CA ARG A 138 -6.58 18.60 -6.50
C ARG A 138 -7.44 18.19 -5.28
N ILE A 139 -8.72 17.90 -5.47
CA ILE A 139 -9.61 17.51 -4.38
C ILE A 139 -9.32 16.06 -3.92
N ILE A 140 -8.66 15.27 -4.77
CA ILE A 140 -8.40 13.86 -4.49
C ILE A 140 -7.31 13.70 -3.43
N ARG A 141 -7.61 12.86 -2.43
CA ARG A 141 -6.71 12.59 -1.31
C ARG A 141 -5.37 12.04 -1.79
N GLY A 142 -4.29 12.73 -1.41
CA GLY A 142 -2.93 12.34 -1.79
C GLY A 142 -2.40 13.00 -3.07
N VAL A 143 -3.19 13.89 -3.69
CA VAL A 143 -2.74 14.79 -4.75
C VAL A 143 -2.46 16.17 -4.15
N GLY A 144 -1.21 16.42 -3.75
CA GLY A 144 -0.75 17.75 -3.34
C GLY A 144 -0.31 18.61 -4.52
N ASP A 145 -0.11 19.91 -4.29
CA ASP A 145 0.22 20.88 -5.36
C ASP A 145 1.47 20.47 -6.17
N VAL A 146 2.54 20.00 -5.50
CA VAL A 146 3.76 19.51 -6.19
C VAL A 146 3.47 18.37 -7.18
N LYS A 147 2.61 17.42 -6.80
CA LYS A 147 2.25 16.29 -7.67
C LYS A 147 1.30 16.71 -8.78
N LEU A 148 0.43 17.67 -8.48
CA LEU A 148 -0.50 18.25 -9.44
C LEU A 148 0.24 19.00 -10.53
N ASP A 149 1.22 19.82 -10.16
CA ASP A 149 2.04 20.59 -11.11
C ASP A 149 2.89 19.67 -11.99
N ARG A 150 3.51 18.65 -11.38
CA ARG A 150 4.41 17.74 -12.10
C ARG A 150 3.70 16.73 -13.00
N HIS A 151 2.55 16.20 -12.56
CA HIS A 151 1.91 15.05 -13.20
C HIS A 151 0.46 15.28 -13.61
N GLY A 152 -0.19 16.37 -13.17
CA GLY A 152 -1.63 16.57 -13.35
C GLY A 152 -2.05 16.61 -14.83
N ALA A 153 -1.29 17.31 -15.67
CA ALA A 153 -1.57 17.36 -17.11
C ALA A 153 -1.46 15.97 -17.77
N ALA A 154 -0.45 15.18 -17.40
CA ALA A 154 -0.25 13.84 -17.91
C ALA A 154 -1.39 12.89 -17.49
N VAL A 155 -1.82 12.95 -16.23
CA VAL A 155 -2.96 12.16 -15.72
C VAL A 155 -4.24 12.48 -16.48
N LEU A 156 -4.56 13.76 -16.65
CA LEU A 156 -5.77 14.18 -17.37
C LEU A 156 -5.74 13.76 -18.84
N ARG A 157 -4.55 13.77 -19.47
CA ARG A 157 -4.37 13.25 -20.83
C ARG A 157 -4.66 11.75 -20.89
N THR A 158 -4.09 10.95 -20.00
CA THR A 158 -4.33 9.50 -19.93
C THR A 158 -5.81 9.16 -19.71
N ILE A 159 -6.52 9.91 -18.87
CA ILE A 159 -7.97 9.72 -18.66
C ILE A 159 -8.74 10.01 -19.95
N ARG A 160 -8.38 11.08 -20.67
CA ARG A 160 -9.03 11.46 -21.93
C ARG A 160 -8.79 10.43 -23.03
N GLU A 161 -7.55 9.97 -23.20
CA GLU A 161 -7.17 8.93 -24.16
C GLU A 161 -7.97 7.65 -23.91
N HIS A 162 -8.06 7.21 -22.65
CA HIS A 162 -8.85 6.02 -22.29
C HIS A 162 -10.34 6.16 -22.63
N HIS A 163 -10.93 7.35 -22.45
CA HIS A 163 -12.32 7.61 -22.84
C HIS A 163 -12.53 7.57 -24.36
N LEU A 164 -11.55 8.02 -25.15
CA LEU A 164 -11.60 7.97 -26.61
C LEU A 164 -11.49 6.52 -27.12
N GLU A 165 -10.62 5.71 -26.50
CA GLU A 165 -10.50 4.28 -26.82
C GLU A 165 -11.79 3.52 -26.48
N ALA A 166 -12.39 3.78 -25.32
CA ALA A 166 -13.66 3.18 -24.94
C ALA A 166 -14.80 3.55 -25.90
N ALA A 167 -14.91 4.83 -26.29
CA ALA A 167 -15.92 5.30 -27.25
C ALA A 167 -15.74 4.69 -28.66
N SER A 168 -14.50 4.39 -29.05
CA SER A 168 -14.20 3.75 -30.34
C SER A 168 -14.56 2.26 -30.36
N ALA A 169 -14.50 1.59 -29.21
CA ALA A 169 -14.88 0.18 -29.08
C ALA A 169 -16.41 -0.03 -29.17
N ASP A 170 -17.21 0.87 -28.61
CA ASP A 170 -18.69 0.79 -28.68
C ASP A 170 -19.24 1.14 -30.07
N GLY A 171 -18.52 1.93 -30.88
CA GLY A 171 -18.95 2.35 -32.22
C GLY A 171 -18.91 1.28 -33.31
N THR A 172 -18.30 0.12 -33.06
CA THR A 172 -18.18 -0.96 -34.07
C THR A 172 -19.39 -1.92 -34.09
N ALA A 173 -20.33 -1.80 -33.15
CA ALA A 173 -21.48 -2.71 -33.05
C ALA A 173 -22.77 -2.26 -33.77
N VAL A 174 -22.80 -1.09 -34.44
CA VAL A 174 -24.05 -0.52 -35.02
C VAL A 174 -23.96 -0.24 -36.54
N SER A 175 -23.26 -1.09 -37.31
CA SER A 175 -23.26 -1.01 -38.79
C SER A 175 -23.64 -2.35 -39.45
N GLY A 176 -24.75 -2.94 -38.99
CA GLY A 176 -25.27 -4.21 -39.49
C GLY A 176 -26.80 -4.31 -39.40
N ALA A 177 -27.53 -3.28 -39.83
CA ALA A 177 -28.97 -3.36 -40.02
C ALA A 177 -29.42 -2.49 -41.20
N THR A 178 -28.96 -2.84 -42.40
CA THR A 178 -29.59 -2.35 -43.64
C THR A 178 -30.98 -2.97 -43.75
N GLY A 179 -31.98 -2.09 -43.81
CA GLY A 179 -33.39 -2.40 -43.76
C GLY A 179 -33.85 -3.37 -44.86
N ARG A 180 -34.64 -4.34 -44.44
CA ARG A 180 -35.48 -5.17 -45.31
C ARG A 180 -36.75 -4.37 -45.61
N ALA A 181 -36.71 -3.55 -46.66
CA ALA A 181 -37.91 -2.92 -47.21
C ALA A 181 -38.71 -3.98 -47.98
N LYS A 182 -39.99 -4.10 -47.60
CA LYS A 182 -41.00 -5.02 -48.12
C LYS A 182 -41.55 -4.46 -49.45
N PRO A 183 -41.60 -5.22 -50.56
CA PRO A 183 -42.30 -4.75 -51.75
C PRO A 183 -43.81 -4.84 -51.52
N GLU A 184 -44.42 -3.66 -51.43
CA GLU A 184 -45.84 -3.38 -51.55
C GLU A 184 -46.43 -3.90 -52.88
N HIS A 185 -47.49 -4.71 -52.78
CA HIS A 185 -48.34 -5.11 -53.90
C HIS A 185 -49.34 -3.99 -54.19
N PRO A 186 -49.53 -3.54 -55.45
CA PRO A 186 -50.67 -2.70 -55.80
C PRO A 186 -51.91 -3.57 -56.08
N HIS A 187 -53.02 -3.21 -55.46
CA HIS A 187 -54.38 -3.62 -55.81
C HIS A 187 -54.96 -2.65 -56.84
N SER A 188 -55.49 -3.18 -57.95
CA SER A 188 -56.54 -2.66 -58.86
C SER A 188 -56.73 -3.75 -59.92
N GLU A 189 -57.90 -4.19 -60.38
CA GLU A 189 -59.32 -3.89 -60.18
C GLU A 189 -60.09 -5.12 -60.70
#